data_AF-A0A7J8S0C7-F1
#
_entry.id   AF-A0A7J8S0C7-F1
#
_cell.length_a   1.000
_cell.length_b   1.000
_cell.length_c   1.000
_cell.angle_alpha   90.00
_cell.angle_beta   90.00
_cell.angle_gamma   90.00
#
_symmetry.space_group_name_H-M   'P 1'
#
loop_
_entity.id
_entity.type
_entity.pdbx_description
1 polymer ?
#
loop_
_entity_poly.entity_id
_entity_poly.type
_entity_poly.pdbx_seq_one_letter_code
_entity_poly.pdbx_strand_id
1 'polypeptide(L)'
;ALLKFKNDLIDPSNRLSSWVEGGDCCEWIGVICQNSTGHVNQLHLASPLSEPDFFAPNVEWEAYYNSMLGWNINPSLLELKHLSSLDLSNNNFSNTHIPKFLGMLGSLTHLNLSQAGFQGAIPQNLGNLSKLQYLDLRGDTMYRWDIKVKSLQWVSGLSSLHTLI
;
A
#
# COMPACT_ATOMS: atom_id res chain seq x y z
N ALA A 1 9.31 2.60 13.36
CA ALA A 1 8.50 2.67 12.13
C ALA A 1 7.54 1.48 11.98
N LEU A 2 8.02 0.31 11.56
CA LEU A 2 7.18 -0.80 11.10
C LEU A 2 6.19 -1.35 12.13
N LEU A 3 6.59 -1.52 13.39
CA LEU A 3 5.66 -2.00 14.43
C LEU A 3 4.54 -0.99 14.74
N LYS A 4 4.83 0.32 14.69
CA LYS A 4 3.78 1.37 14.80
C LYS A 4 2.83 1.30 13.61
N PHE A 5 3.35 1.05 12.41
CA PHE A 5 2.54 0.84 11.22
C PHE A 5 1.64 -0.39 11.34
N LYS A 6 2.17 -1.53 11.81
CA LYS A 6 1.41 -2.75 12.08
C LYS A 6 0.27 -2.53 13.09
N ASN A 7 0.51 -1.80 14.18
CA ASN A 7 -0.48 -1.64 15.26
C ASN A 7 -1.76 -0.90 14.84
N ASP A 8 -1.71 -0.10 13.77
CA ASP A 8 -2.85 0.64 13.25
C ASP A 8 -3.60 -0.09 12.13
N LEU A 9 -3.06 -1.23 11.66
CA LEU A 9 -3.71 -2.04 10.64
C LEU A 9 -4.69 -3.03 11.28
N ILE A 10 -5.80 -3.26 10.58
CA ILE A 10 -6.59 -4.48 10.79
C ILE A 10 -5.95 -5.60 9.95
N ASP A 11 -5.60 -6.70 10.60
CA ASP A 11 -4.98 -7.90 10.01
C ASP A 11 -5.69 -9.17 10.56
N PRO A 12 -6.86 -9.54 10.02
CA PRO A 12 -7.69 -10.62 10.58
C PRO A 12 -7.02 -12.00 10.50
N SER A 13 -6.20 -12.23 9.47
CA SER A 13 -5.46 -13.48 9.25
C SER A 13 -4.09 -13.51 9.96
N ASN A 14 -3.72 -12.45 10.68
CA ASN A 14 -2.44 -12.32 11.37
C ASN A 14 -1.24 -12.56 10.43
N ARG A 15 -1.33 -12.07 9.19
CA ARG A 15 -0.28 -12.27 8.18
C ARG A 15 1.01 -11.50 8.51
N LEU A 16 0.92 -10.45 9.33
CA LEU A 16 2.07 -9.70 9.86
C LEU A 16 2.64 -10.32 11.14
N SER A 17 2.30 -11.57 11.47
CA SER A 17 2.78 -12.28 12.66
C SER A 17 4.31 -12.35 12.78
N SER A 18 5.04 -12.39 11.66
CA SER A 18 6.51 -12.35 11.65
C SER A 18 7.10 -11.03 12.17
N TRP A 19 6.32 -9.95 12.21
CA TRP A 19 6.78 -8.64 12.66
C TRP A 19 6.75 -8.57 14.18
N VAL A 20 7.89 -8.90 14.79
CA VAL A 20 8.05 -9.04 16.25
C VAL A 20 9.08 -8.05 16.80
N GLU A 21 8.90 -7.62 18.04
CA GLU A 21 9.86 -6.75 18.71
C GLU A 21 11.20 -7.47 18.96
N GLY A 22 12.32 -6.75 18.81
CA GLY A 22 13.66 -7.27 19.09
C GLY A 22 14.27 -8.19 18.04
N GLY A 23 13.56 -8.50 16.94
CA GLY A 23 14.07 -9.29 15.81
C GLY A 23 14.63 -8.43 14.66
N ASP A 24 15.34 -9.07 13.73
CA ASP A 24 15.75 -8.44 12.48
C ASP A 24 14.54 -8.27 11.56
N CYS A 25 14.19 -7.02 11.24
CA CYS A 25 13.06 -6.72 10.37
C CYS A 25 13.25 -7.17 8.93
N CYS A 26 14.48 -7.42 8.50
CA CYS A 26 14.78 -7.89 7.16
C CYS A 26 14.40 -9.37 6.96
N GLU A 27 14.09 -10.10 8.03
CA GLU A 27 13.53 -11.46 7.99
C GLU A 27 11.99 -11.46 7.98
N TRP A 28 11.36 -10.30 8.12
CA TRP A 28 9.90 -10.22 8.21
C TRP A 28 9.25 -10.39 6.84
N ILE A 29 8.13 -11.12 6.82
CA ILE A 29 7.35 -11.33 5.60
C ILE A 29 6.90 -9.97 5.06
N GLY A 30 7.17 -9.74 3.78
CA GLY A 30 6.82 -8.51 3.07
C GLY A 30 7.77 -7.33 3.32
N VAL A 31 8.83 -7.49 4.11
CA VAL A 31 9.89 -6.48 4.29
C VAL A 31 11.10 -6.87 3.48
N ILE A 32 11.55 -5.96 2.61
CA ILE A 32 12.79 -6.12 1.86
C ILE A 32 13.74 -5.01 2.31
N CYS A 33 14.96 -5.41 2.65
CA CYS A 33 16.04 -4.51 3.00
C CYS A 33 17.09 -4.45 1.89
N GLN A 34 17.78 -3.31 1.81
CA GLN A 34 18.91 -3.15 0.92
C GLN A 34 20.13 -3.91 1.46
N ASN A 35 20.68 -4.84 0.68
CA ASN A 35 21.78 -5.74 1.07
C ASN A 35 23.03 -5.03 1.65
N SER A 36 23.31 -3.79 1.23
CA SER A 36 24.52 -3.07 1.66
C SER A 36 24.35 -2.26 2.94
N THR A 37 23.12 -1.85 3.29
CA THR A 37 22.86 -0.92 4.40
C THR A 37 21.95 -1.50 5.47
N GLY A 38 21.23 -2.58 5.18
CA GLY A 38 20.18 -3.13 6.05
C GLY A 38 18.96 -2.21 6.18
N HIS A 39 18.89 -1.10 5.43
CA HIS A 39 17.71 -0.23 5.46
C HIS A 39 16.56 -0.87 4.70
N VAL A 40 15.37 -0.83 5.30
CA VAL A 40 14.12 -1.21 4.63
C VAL A 40 13.92 -0.34 3.40
N ASN A 41 13.89 -0.96 2.22
CA ASN A 41 13.72 -0.27 0.95
C ASN A 41 12.42 -0.67 0.24
N GLN A 42 11.83 -1.83 0.54
CA GLN A 42 10.55 -2.21 -0.06
C GLN A 42 9.60 -2.83 0.97
N LEU A 43 8.32 -2.51 0.83
CA LEU A 43 7.24 -3.15 1.56
C LEU A 43 6.26 -3.78 0.56
N HIS A 44 6.19 -5.10 0.55
CA HIS A 44 5.29 -5.90 -0.29
C HIS A 44 4.19 -6.50 0.56
N LEU A 45 3.07 -5.78 0.63
CA LEU A 45 1.95 -6.09 1.51
C LEU A 45 0.64 -6.28 0.73
N ALA A 46 0.74 -6.55 -0.57
CA ALA A 46 -0.42 -6.94 -1.37
C ALA A 46 -1.15 -8.12 -0.72
N SER A 47 -2.49 -8.13 -0.80
CA SER A 47 -3.27 -9.29 -0.36
C SER A 47 -2.78 -10.55 -1.08
N PRO A 48 -2.57 -11.68 -0.37
CA PRO A 48 -1.84 -12.82 -0.93
C PRO A 48 -2.75 -13.75 -1.74
N LEU A 49 -4.07 -13.59 -1.61
CA LEU A 49 -5.09 -14.43 -2.24
C LEU A 49 -5.72 -13.68 -3.42
N SER A 50 -5.94 -14.42 -4.50
CA SER A 50 -6.78 -13.97 -5.61
C SER A 50 -8.25 -14.09 -5.24
N GLU A 51 -9.08 -13.29 -5.91
CA GLU A 51 -10.54 -13.42 -5.82
C GLU A 51 -10.96 -14.86 -6.15
N PRO A 52 -11.77 -15.52 -5.30
CA PRO A 52 -12.29 -16.85 -5.56
C PRO A 52 -13.25 -16.87 -6.77
N ASP A 53 -13.44 -18.05 -7.36
CA ASP A 53 -14.47 -18.24 -8.38
C ASP A 53 -15.88 -17.94 -7.81
N PHE A 54 -16.80 -17.49 -8.66
CA PHE A 54 -18.17 -17.16 -8.24
C PHE A 54 -18.91 -18.32 -7.54
N PHE A 55 -18.56 -19.56 -7.89
CA PHE A 55 -19.12 -20.79 -7.31
C PHE A 55 -18.28 -21.36 -6.15
N ALA A 56 -17.23 -20.66 -5.73
CA ALA A 56 -16.40 -21.08 -4.61
C ALA A 56 -17.21 -21.15 -3.30
N PRO A 57 -16.89 -22.09 -2.41
CA PRO A 57 -17.56 -22.20 -1.13
C PRO A 57 -17.30 -20.97 -0.25
N ASN A 58 -18.24 -20.66 0.66
CA ASN A 58 -18.14 -19.50 1.54
C ASN A 58 -16.82 -19.42 2.33
N VAL A 59 -16.23 -20.57 2.68
CA VAL A 59 -14.95 -20.62 3.41
C VAL A 59 -13.79 -20.00 2.62
N GLU A 60 -13.79 -20.12 1.29
CA GLU A 60 -12.77 -19.51 0.44
C GLU A 60 -12.97 -18.00 0.37
N TRP A 61 -14.21 -17.54 0.26
CA TRP A 61 -14.56 -16.13 0.34
C TRP A 61 -14.20 -15.52 1.69
N GLU A 62 -14.48 -16.21 2.79
CA GLU A 62 -14.09 -15.79 4.14
C GLU A 62 -12.56 -15.69 4.27
N ALA A 63 -11.82 -16.68 3.75
CA ALA A 63 -10.36 -16.65 3.72
C ALA A 63 -9.83 -15.46 2.90
N TYR A 64 -10.41 -15.22 1.71
CA TYR A 64 -10.07 -14.10 0.84
C TYR A 64 -10.25 -12.76 1.57
N TYR A 65 -11.44 -12.49 2.13
CA TYR A 65 -11.69 -11.25 2.85
C TYR A 65 -10.82 -11.09 4.11
N ASN A 66 -10.58 -12.16 4.86
CA ASN A 66 -9.71 -12.13 6.05
C ASN A 66 -8.22 -11.98 5.73
N SER A 67 -7.81 -12.21 4.47
CA SER A 67 -6.42 -12.07 4.03
C SER A 67 -6.00 -10.61 3.76
N MET A 68 -6.98 -9.70 3.66
CA MET A 68 -6.77 -8.29 3.37
C MET A 68 -6.39 -7.51 4.62
N LEU A 69 -5.38 -6.65 4.48
CA LEU A 69 -5.09 -5.60 5.45
C LEU A 69 -6.09 -4.46 5.29
N GLY A 70 -6.30 -3.67 6.34
CA GLY A 70 -7.22 -2.55 6.27
C GLY A 70 -7.06 -1.48 7.33
N TRP A 71 -8.14 -0.71 7.50
CA TRP A 71 -8.28 0.41 8.44
C TRP A 71 -7.44 1.64 8.12
N ASN A 72 -6.18 1.73 8.57
CA ASN A 72 -5.44 2.98 8.51
C ASN A 72 -3.96 2.79 8.22
N ILE A 73 -3.44 3.53 7.24
CA ILE A 73 -2.00 3.60 6.98
C ILE A 73 -1.38 4.63 7.92
N ASN A 74 -0.61 4.18 8.90
CA ASN A 74 0.01 5.06 9.89
C ASN A 74 1.16 5.91 9.28
N PRO A 75 1.29 7.20 9.63
CA PRO A 75 2.37 8.08 9.16
C PRO A 75 3.79 7.67 9.59
N SER A 76 3.97 6.69 10.48
CA SER A 76 5.28 6.15 10.86
C SER A 76 6.08 5.58 9.68
N LEU A 77 5.45 5.31 8.53
CA LEU A 77 6.15 5.02 7.28
C LEU A 77 7.10 6.16 6.85
N LEU A 78 6.83 7.40 7.26
CA LEU A 78 7.73 8.55 7.02
C LEU A 78 9.11 8.40 7.69
N GLU A 79 9.24 7.53 8.68
CA GLU A 79 10.52 7.19 9.31
C GLU A 79 11.41 6.35 8.35
N LEU A 80 10.83 5.67 7.36
CA LEU A 80 11.52 4.83 6.38
C LEU A 80 12.09 5.65 5.21
N LYS A 81 13.18 6.38 5.46
CA LYS A 81 13.76 7.34 4.47
C LYS A 81 14.23 6.71 3.16
N HIS A 82 14.50 5.41 3.16
CA HIS A 82 14.99 4.66 2.00
C HIS A 82 13.91 3.84 1.30
N LEU A 83 12.64 3.98 1.71
CA LEU A 83 11.53 3.25 1.10
C LEU A 83 11.37 3.68 -0.37
N SER A 84 11.68 2.76 -1.28
CA SER A 84 11.63 2.95 -2.73
C SER A 84 10.42 2.26 -3.37
N SER A 85 9.85 1.23 -2.73
CA SER A 85 8.68 0.52 -3.22
C SER A 85 7.68 0.31 -2.08
N LEU A 86 6.41 0.63 -2.33
CA LEU A 86 5.29 0.36 -1.43
C LEU A 86 4.15 -0.26 -2.25
N ASP A 87 3.85 -1.52 -1.95
CA ASP A 87 2.73 -2.25 -2.53
C ASP A 87 1.71 -2.59 -1.45
N LEU A 88 0.53 -1.96 -1.55
CA LEU A 88 -0.63 -2.19 -0.69
C LEU A 88 -1.83 -2.69 -1.50
N SER A 89 -1.61 -3.22 -2.71
CA SER A 89 -2.68 -3.62 -3.62
C SER A 89 -3.56 -4.75 -3.08
N ASN A 90 -4.77 -4.85 -3.59
CA ASN A 90 -5.76 -5.89 -3.28
C ASN A 90 -6.15 -5.98 -1.79
N ASN A 91 -5.90 -4.92 -1.01
CA ASN A 91 -6.30 -4.82 0.39
C ASN A 91 -7.65 -4.11 0.54
N ASN A 92 -8.14 -3.93 1.76
CA ASN A 92 -9.39 -3.22 2.01
C ASN A 92 -9.23 -2.14 3.09
N PHE A 93 -8.78 -0.95 2.67
CA PHE A 93 -8.72 0.24 3.52
C PHE A 93 -10.08 0.92 3.73
N SER A 94 -11.18 0.16 3.62
CA SER A 94 -12.50 0.48 4.16
C SER A 94 -13.06 1.84 3.72
N ASN A 95 -12.93 2.16 2.44
CA ASN A 95 -13.39 3.43 1.88
C ASN A 95 -12.72 4.65 2.55
N THR A 96 -11.46 4.54 2.95
CA THR A 96 -10.70 5.71 3.43
C THR A 96 -10.13 6.50 2.26
N HIS A 97 -9.67 7.72 2.53
CA HIS A 97 -8.97 8.52 1.53
C HIS A 97 -7.50 8.12 1.47
N ILE A 98 -6.88 8.22 0.29
CA ILE A 98 -5.42 8.08 0.16
C ILE A 98 -4.74 9.11 1.09
N PRO A 99 -3.90 8.68 2.05
CA PRO A 99 -3.28 9.61 2.99
C PRO A 99 -2.31 10.59 2.31
N LYS A 100 -2.46 11.88 2.60
CA LYS A 100 -1.62 12.94 2.02
C LYS A 100 -0.13 12.76 2.28
N PHE A 101 0.24 12.16 3.42
CA PHE A 101 1.64 11.95 3.77
C PHE A 101 2.37 10.99 2.83
N LEU A 102 1.66 10.15 2.06
CA LEU A 102 2.31 9.30 1.06
C LEU A 102 3.11 10.14 0.05
N GLY A 103 2.66 11.38 -0.23
CA GLY A 103 3.40 12.35 -1.04
C GLY A 103 4.70 12.86 -0.42
N MET A 104 4.99 12.55 0.84
CA MET A 104 6.23 12.95 1.53
C MET A 104 7.30 11.83 1.50
N LEU A 105 6.97 10.65 0.98
CA LEU A 105 7.89 9.52 0.83
C LEU A 105 8.78 9.73 -0.42
N GLY A 106 9.62 10.75 -0.40
CA GLY A 106 10.37 11.25 -1.57
C GLY A 106 11.41 10.28 -2.17
N SER A 107 11.60 9.10 -1.59
CA SER A 107 12.43 8.02 -2.16
C SER A 107 11.63 7.03 -2.99
N LEU A 108 10.29 7.09 -2.97
CA LEU A 108 9.44 6.17 -3.72
C LEU A 108 9.69 6.27 -5.22
N THR A 109 9.83 5.10 -5.82
CA THR A 109 9.92 4.83 -7.25
C THR A 109 8.72 4.00 -7.72
N HIS A 110 8.14 3.19 -6.83
CA HIS A 110 7.00 2.32 -7.11
C HIS A 110 5.95 2.50 -6.01
N LEU A 111 4.73 2.83 -6.39
CA LEU A 111 3.59 2.92 -5.48
C LEU A 111 2.39 2.20 -6.12
N ASN A 112 1.95 1.11 -5.48
CA ASN A 112 0.77 0.37 -5.91
C ASN A 112 -0.31 0.42 -4.82
N LEU A 113 -1.41 1.10 -5.13
CA LEU A 113 -2.61 1.22 -4.28
C LEU A 113 -3.84 0.63 -4.98
N SER A 114 -3.64 -0.17 -6.02
CA SER A 114 -4.74 -0.71 -6.84
C SER A 114 -5.62 -1.64 -6.03
N GLN A 115 -6.94 -1.58 -6.24
CA GLN A 115 -7.92 -2.47 -5.62
C GLN A 115 -7.81 -2.51 -4.09
N ALA A 116 -7.42 -1.38 -3.47
CA ALA A 116 -7.11 -1.31 -2.05
C ALA A 116 -8.26 -0.71 -1.20
N GLY A 117 -9.44 -0.46 -1.77
CA GLY A 117 -10.57 0.13 -1.03
C GLY A 117 -10.41 1.60 -0.67
N PHE A 118 -9.58 2.36 -1.39
CA PHE A 118 -9.53 3.81 -1.27
C PHE A 118 -10.66 4.49 -2.05
N GLN A 119 -11.16 5.62 -1.52
CA GLN A 119 -12.14 6.46 -2.20
C GLN A 119 -11.77 7.95 -2.10
N GLY A 120 -12.58 8.77 -2.77
CA GLY A 120 -12.47 10.22 -2.66
C GLY A 120 -11.36 10.77 -3.56
N ALA A 121 -10.94 12.00 -3.31
CA ALA A 121 -10.04 12.69 -4.25
C ALA A 121 -8.59 12.20 -4.14
N ILE A 122 -7.90 12.04 -5.28
CA ILE A 122 -6.45 11.85 -5.30
C ILE A 122 -5.78 13.09 -4.67
N PRO A 123 -4.96 12.93 -3.61
CA PRO A 123 -4.34 14.06 -2.95
C PRO A 123 -3.24 14.67 -3.84
N GLN A 124 -3.27 15.98 -4.02
CA GLN A 124 -2.27 16.70 -4.82
C GLN A 124 -0.83 16.48 -4.34
N ASN A 125 -0.66 16.16 -3.05
CA ASN A 125 0.62 15.82 -2.45
C ASN A 125 1.32 14.64 -3.14
N LEU A 126 0.61 13.72 -3.80
CA LEU A 126 1.27 12.66 -4.59
C LEU A 126 2.18 13.25 -5.66
N GLY A 127 1.86 14.42 -6.20
CA GLY A 127 2.71 15.13 -7.17
C GLY A 127 4.09 15.53 -6.63
N ASN A 128 4.33 15.45 -5.32
CA ASN A 128 5.66 15.71 -4.75
C ASN A 128 6.65 14.53 -4.95
N LEU A 129 6.17 13.38 -5.42
CA LEU A 129 6.98 12.17 -5.61
C LEU A 129 7.77 12.22 -6.93
N SER A 130 8.72 13.15 -7.04
CA SER A 130 9.48 13.41 -8.28
C SER A 130 10.30 12.22 -8.80
N LYS A 131 10.60 11.23 -7.95
CA LYS A 131 11.29 9.98 -8.31
C LYS A 131 10.36 8.83 -8.69
N LEU A 132 9.04 9.01 -8.57
CA LEU A 132 8.07 7.95 -8.84
C LEU A 132 8.09 7.60 -10.32
N GLN A 133 8.24 6.31 -10.61
CA GLN A 133 8.31 5.74 -11.96
C GLN A 133 7.04 4.96 -12.30
N TYR A 134 6.46 4.30 -11.29
CA TYR A 134 5.25 3.51 -11.40
C TYR A 134 4.22 3.94 -10.34
N LEU A 135 3.01 4.21 -10.80
CA LEU A 135 1.85 4.50 -9.97
C LEU A 135 0.62 3.74 -10.48
N ASP A 136 0.02 2.92 -9.62
CA ASP A 136 -1.27 2.28 -9.89
C ASP A 136 -2.28 2.69 -8.82
N LEU A 137 -3.35 3.35 -9.27
CA LEU A 137 -4.46 3.84 -8.46
C LEU A 137 -5.80 3.24 -8.88
N ARG A 138 -5.80 2.16 -9.67
CA ARG A 138 -7.06 1.55 -10.14
C ARG A 138 -7.94 1.15 -8.97
N GLY A 139 -9.17 1.65 -8.94
CA GLY A 139 -10.20 1.15 -8.02
C GLY A 139 -10.74 -0.20 -8.48
N ASP A 140 -11.33 -0.95 -7.55
CA ASP A 140 -12.19 -2.07 -7.91
C ASP A 140 -13.55 -1.53 -8.36
N THR A 141 -13.87 -1.72 -9.64
CA THR A 141 -15.13 -1.26 -10.25
C THR A 141 -16.36 -2.02 -9.76
N MET A 142 -16.17 -3.21 -9.16
CA MET A 142 -17.26 -4.07 -8.68
C MET A 142 -17.86 -3.55 -7.37
N TYR A 143 -17.04 -3.01 -6.46
CA TYR A 143 -17.49 -2.54 -5.14
C TYR A 143 -17.82 -1.03 -5.07
N ARG A 144 -17.80 -0.32 -6.21
CA ARG A 144 -18.04 1.14 -6.33
C ARG A 144 -17.10 1.99 -5.46
N TRP A 145 -15.84 1.58 -5.35
CA TRP A 145 -14.80 2.35 -4.66
C TRP A 145 -14.20 3.37 -5.62
N ASP A 146 -14.84 4.54 -5.71
CA ASP A 146 -14.45 5.54 -6.70
C ASP A 146 -13.38 6.49 -6.14
N ILE A 147 -12.15 6.32 -6.63
CA ILE A 147 -11.15 7.37 -6.60
C ILE A 147 -11.54 8.44 -7.62
N LYS A 148 -11.67 9.68 -7.15
CA LYS A 148 -12.12 10.83 -7.93
C LYS A 148 -10.93 11.66 -8.37
N VAL A 149 -10.71 11.74 -9.68
CA VAL A 149 -9.77 12.68 -10.28
C VAL A 149 -10.44 14.05 -10.34
N LYS A 150 -10.13 14.94 -9.38
CA LYS A 150 -10.60 16.33 -9.43
C LYS A 150 -9.78 17.20 -10.40
N SER A 151 -8.51 16.87 -10.58
CA SER A 151 -7.55 17.59 -11.42
C SER A 151 -6.38 16.68 -11.74
N LEU A 152 -5.76 16.85 -12.91
CA LEU A 152 -4.53 16.16 -13.31
C LEU A 152 -3.25 16.96 -13.00
N GLN A 153 -3.37 18.14 -12.38
CA GLN A 153 -2.21 19.00 -12.08
C GLN A 153 -1.15 18.31 -11.22
N TRP A 154 -1.54 17.39 -10.34
CA TRP A 154 -0.59 16.64 -9.51
C TRP A 154 0.34 15.74 -10.34
N VAL A 155 -0.08 15.27 -11.51
CA VAL A 155 0.75 14.44 -12.39
C VAL A 155 1.96 15.22 -12.89
N SER A 156 1.84 16.55 -13.04
CA SER A 156 2.95 17.40 -13.53
C SER A 156 4.17 17.40 -12.61
N GLY A 157 3.99 17.11 -11.31
CA GLY A 157 5.10 17.00 -10.36
C GLY A 157 5.80 15.63 -10.38
N LEU A 158 5.21 14.63 -11.02
CA LEU A 158 5.76 13.28 -11.16
C LEU A 158 6.74 13.19 -12.34
N SER A 159 7.84 13.93 -12.27
CA SER A 159 8.77 14.13 -13.39
C SER A 159 9.47 12.86 -13.91
N SER A 160 9.51 11.79 -13.11
CA SER A 160 10.13 10.51 -13.48
C SER A 160 9.11 9.43 -13.84
N LEU A 161 7.82 9.77 -14.00
CA LEU A 161 6.75 8.80 -14.18
C LEU A 161 6.77 8.21 -15.59
N HIS A 162 6.79 6.89 -15.68
CA HIS A 162 6.71 6.16 -16.96
C HIS A 162 5.43 5.33 -17.06
N THR A 163 4.82 4.98 -15.92
CA THR A 163 3.59 4.17 -15.88
C THR A 163 2.62 4.74 -14.86
N LEU A 164 1.44 5.11 -15.34
CA LEU A 164 0.29 5.52 -14.55
C LEU A 164 -0.91 4.68 -14.97
N ILE A 165 -1.53 3.97 -14.03
CA ILE A 165 -2.68 3.11 -14.26
C ILE A 165 -3.82 3.51 -13.32
#